data_AF-A0A2A5RJ34-F1
#
_entry.id   AF-A0A2A5RJ34-F1
#
_cell.length_a   1.000
_cell.length_b   1.000
_cell.length_c   1.000
_cell.angle_alpha   90.00
_cell.angle_beta   90.00
_cell.angle_gamma   90.00
#
_symmetry.space_group_name_H-M   'P 1'
#
loop_
_entity.id
_entity.type
_entity.pdbx_description
1 polymer ?
#
loop_
_entity_poly.entity_id
_entity_poly.type
_entity_poly.pdbx_seq_one_letter_code
_entity_poly.pdbx_strand_id
1 'polypeptide(L)'
;MKIYKPIFFTSIFIAAFGLNIHTSADSIKESPKNWKNKVTEQINLEFSDRKDTDKVLPMPMGGYLYGKAMVIPNGVSSIPNKTTFDFDSSTSPDSITVAEAKKRIINSTVNGAESASTNLQMYQNVLTRSVSPSPTTYGLAKGQVYYSEKFSSATLNSWRYGGYQFQEVYISGGTTYINEQLEWKTIGGPGRIGTYNTAMKQYTTNQVQGTKLNVSSTWTRIGGSAPLMYWTNSTNAQYNVRGW
;
A
#
# COMPACT_ATOMS: atom_id res chain seq x y z
N MET A 1 -19.34 -91.73 6.74
CA MET A 1 -18.96 -91.60 5.32
C MET A 1 -19.01 -90.13 4.95
N LYS A 2 -17.90 -89.60 4.41
CA LYS A 2 -17.65 -88.23 3.89
C LYS A 2 -17.68 -87.07 4.92
N ILE A 3 -16.91 -85.99 4.85
CA ILE A 3 -15.58 -85.59 4.31
C ILE A 3 -15.45 -84.09 4.65
N TYR A 4 -14.29 -83.65 5.16
CA TYR A 4 -13.65 -82.31 5.11
C TYR A 4 -14.12 -81.11 5.98
N LYS A 5 -13.09 -80.52 6.64
CA LYS A 5 -12.96 -79.14 7.19
C LYS A 5 -13.04 -78.08 6.06
N PRO A 6 -13.41 -76.79 6.28
CA PRO A 6 -12.49 -75.80 6.91
C PRO A 6 -13.09 -74.58 7.67
N ILE A 7 -12.25 -74.08 8.59
CA ILE A 7 -11.87 -72.67 8.89
C ILE A 7 -12.97 -71.60 8.86
N PHE A 8 -13.27 -71.02 10.03
CA PHE A 8 -13.77 -69.64 10.13
C PHE A 8 -12.95 -68.84 11.15
N PHE A 9 -12.68 -67.61 10.74
CA PHE A 9 -11.72 -66.64 11.27
C PHE A 9 -12.03 -66.17 12.69
N THR A 10 -11.00 -66.15 13.54
CA THR A 10 -10.95 -65.32 14.74
C THR A 10 -10.66 -63.88 14.31
N SER A 11 -11.68 -63.03 14.25
CA SER A 11 -11.46 -61.58 14.10
C SER A 11 -11.17 -60.97 15.47
N ILE A 12 -9.92 -60.59 15.67
CA ILE A 12 -9.44 -59.75 16.77
C ILE A 12 -10.03 -58.34 16.55
N PHE A 13 -10.78 -57.84 17.53
CA PHE A 13 -11.09 -56.43 17.66
C PHE A 13 -9.80 -55.67 17.96
N ILE A 14 -9.22 -54.99 16.96
CA ILE A 14 -8.19 -53.99 17.20
C ILE A 14 -8.92 -52.71 17.63
N ALA A 15 -8.81 -52.38 18.91
CA ALA A 15 -9.09 -51.05 19.41
C ALA A 15 -8.05 -50.10 18.80
N ALA A 16 -8.40 -49.46 17.68
CA ALA A 16 -7.65 -48.34 17.16
C ALA A 16 -7.88 -47.14 18.10
N PHE A 17 -7.01 -47.01 19.10
CA PHE A 17 -6.73 -45.71 19.69
C PHE A 17 -6.26 -44.81 18.55
N GLY A 18 -7.17 -43.99 18.04
CA GLY A 18 -6.86 -42.90 17.14
C GLY A 18 -5.90 -41.97 17.86
N LEU A 19 -4.62 -42.10 17.55
CA LEU A 19 -3.58 -41.16 17.90
C LEU A 19 -4.01 -39.81 17.33
N ASN A 20 -4.46 -38.90 18.19
CA ASN A 20 -4.63 -37.50 17.85
C ASN A 20 -3.24 -36.93 17.55
N ILE A 21 -2.84 -36.99 16.28
CA ILE A 21 -1.74 -36.15 15.81
C ILE A 21 -2.32 -34.74 15.69
N HIS A 22 -2.30 -34.00 16.81
CA HIS A 22 -2.24 -32.56 16.74
C HIS A 22 -0.94 -32.21 16.04
N THR A 23 -1.00 -32.04 14.72
CA THR A 23 -0.01 -31.22 14.03
C THR A 23 -0.23 -29.80 14.53
N SER A 24 0.39 -29.47 15.65
CA SER A 24 0.71 -28.10 15.98
C SER A 24 1.41 -27.53 14.75
N ALA A 25 0.74 -26.60 14.06
CA ALA A 25 1.42 -25.77 13.10
C ALA A 25 2.52 -25.06 13.89
N ASP A 26 3.76 -25.53 13.76
CA ASP A 26 4.92 -24.75 14.11
C ASP A 26 4.85 -23.49 13.26
N SER A 27 4.21 -22.45 13.80
CA SER A 27 4.41 -21.10 13.35
C SER A 27 5.89 -20.85 13.64
N ILE A 28 6.74 -21.04 12.64
CA ILE A 28 8.11 -20.55 12.68
C ILE A 28 7.97 -19.03 12.85
N LYS A 29 7.98 -18.56 14.10
CA LYS A 29 8.11 -17.14 14.42
C LYS A 29 9.48 -16.76 13.90
N GLU A 30 9.49 -16.10 12.76
CA GLU A 30 10.71 -15.57 12.18
C GLU A 30 11.42 -14.71 13.24
N SER A 31 12.73 -14.90 13.40
CA SER A 31 13.50 -14.14 14.39
C SER A 31 13.31 -12.63 14.15
N PRO A 32 13.08 -11.81 15.19
CA PRO A 32 12.90 -10.36 15.06
C PRO A 32 14.02 -9.67 14.26
N LYS A 33 15.25 -10.20 14.31
CA LYS A 33 16.40 -9.70 13.53
C LYS A 33 16.25 -9.95 12.03
N ASN A 34 15.75 -11.13 11.64
CA ASN A 34 15.50 -11.46 10.22
C ASN A 34 14.33 -10.66 9.65
N TRP A 35 13.27 -10.47 10.46
CA TRP A 35 12.14 -9.60 10.10
C TRP A 35 12.58 -8.15 9.87
N LYS A 36 13.33 -7.56 10.81
CA LYS A 36 13.83 -6.18 10.69
C LYS A 36 14.69 -5.99 9.44
N ASN A 37 15.54 -6.96 9.11
CA ASN A 37 16.38 -6.90 7.91
C ASN A 37 15.53 -6.90 6.63
N LYS A 38 14.55 -7.81 6.52
CA LYS A 38 13.62 -7.85 5.37
C LYS A 38 12.85 -6.55 5.18
N VAL A 39 12.32 -5.99 6.27
CA VAL A 39 11.62 -4.70 6.26
C VAL A 39 12.54 -3.57 5.80
N THR A 40 13.79 -3.57 6.28
CA THR A 40 14.79 -2.55 5.91
C THR A 40 15.14 -2.63 4.42
N GLU A 41 15.36 -3.84 3.90
CA GLU A 41 15.60 -4.05 2.46
C GLU A 41 14.43 -3.56 1.62
N GLN A 42 13.20 -3.89 2.00
CA GLN A 42 11.99 -3.45 1.30
C GLN A 42 11.86 -1.92 1.27
N ILE A 43 12.12 -1.24 2.37
CA ILE A 43 12.05 0.23 2.47
C ILE A 43 13.18 0.89 1.68
N ASN A 44 14.36 0.27 1.62
CA ASN A 44 15.44 0.76 0.75
C ASN A 44 15.07 0.62 -0.73
N LEU A 45 14.33 -0.43 -1.12
CA LEU A 45 13.79 -0.58 -2.47
C LEU A 45 12.67 0.42 -2.80
N GLU A 46 11.95 0.91 -1.78
CA GLU A 46 10.92 1.92 -1.93
C GLU A 46 11.53 3.27 -2.33
N PHE A 47 12.58 3.70 -1.62
CA PHE A 47 13.31 4.95 -1.87
C PHE A 47 14.60 4.72 -2.68
N SER A 48 14.68 3.66 -3.49
CA SER A 48 15.94 3.29 -4.18
C SER A 48 16.41 4.33 -5.19
N ASP A 49 15.50 5.16 -5.66
CA ASP A 49 15.75 6.27 -6.57
C ASP A 49 16.02 7.61 -5.84
N ARG A 50 16.18 7.57 -4.51
CA ARG A 50 16.38 8.76 -3.68
C ARG A 50 17.59 8.63 -2.78
N LYS A 51 18.24 9.76 -2.53
CA LYS A 51 19.34 9.88 -1.59
C LYS A 51 18.78 10.07 -0.19
N ASP A 52 19.49 9.57 0.81
CA ASP A 52 19.11 9.72 2.21
C ASP A 52 19.01 11.18 2.67
N THR A 53 19.74 12.08 2.01
CA THR A 53 19.71 13.53 2.24
C THR A 53 18.55 14.25 1.56
N ASP A 54 17.84 13.59 0.64
CA ASP A 54 16.70 14.18 -0.05
C ASP A 54 15.58 14.48 0.95
N LYS A 55 14.79 15.53 0.68
CA LYS A 55 13.65 15.90 1.51
C LYS A 55 12.35 15.29 1.00
N VAL A 56 11.50 14.89 1.95
CA VAL A 56 10.14 14.42 1.72
C VAL A 56 9.20 15.05 2.73
N LEU A 57 7.96 15.30 2.31
CA LEU A 57 6.92 15.89 3.14
C LEU A 57 5.93 14.80 3.59
N PRO A 58 5.79 14.54 4.90
CA PRO A 58 4.73 13.68 5.41
C PRO A 58 3.34 14.20 5.05
N MET A 59 2.45 13.34 4.55
CA MET A 59 1.11 13.73 4.09
C MET A 59 0.02 13.40 5.12
N PRO A 60 -1.07 14.20 5.21
CA PRO A 60 -2.10 14.05 6.26
C PRO A 60 -2.78 12.68 6.39
N MET A 61 -2.97 11.95 5.28
CA MET A 61 -3.57 10.60 5.25
C MET A 61 -2.50 9.52 5.12
N GLY A 62 -1.31 9.81 5.64
CA GLY A 62 -0.14 8.96 5.59
C GLY A 62 0.65 9.07 4.29
N GLY A 63 1.84 8.50 4.31
CA GLY A 63 2.78 8.54 3.20
C GLY A 63 3.62 9.81 3.15
N TYR A 64 4.43 9.90 2.10
CA TYR A 64 5.46 10.91 1.92
C TYR A 64 5.45 11.43 0.49
N LEU A 65 5.42 12.75 0.33
CA LEU A 65 5.59 13.41 -0.96
C LEU A 65 7.06 13.78 -1.16
N TYR A 66 7.65 13.31 -2.26
CA TYR A 66 8.90 13.83 -2.79
C TYR A 66 8.61 14.80 -3.93
N GLY A 67 9.10 16.03 -3.76
CA GLY A 67 8.88 17.10 -4.71
C GLY A 67 7.61 17.91 -4.39
N LYS A 68 6.76 18.14 -5.41
CA LYS A 68 5.62 19.06 -5.38
C LYS A 68 4.29 18.41 -5.73
N ALA A 69 3.23 18.84 -5.08
CA ALA A 69 1.86 18.41 -5.37
C ALA A 69 0.85 19.56 -5.18
N MET A 70 -0.31 19.43 -5.81
CA MET A 70 -1.43 20.37 -5.63
C MET A 70 -2.76 19.63 -5.54
N VAL A 71 -3.72 20.21 -4.84
CA VAL A 71 -5.09 19.69 -4.79
C VAL A 71 -5.79 19.99 -6.11
N ILE A 72 -6.41 18.98 -6.69
CA ILE A 72 -7.15 19.09 -7.95
C ILE A 72 -8.65 18.95 -7.67
N PRO A 73 -9.49 19.90 -8.12
CA PRO A 73 -10.94 19.74 -8.10
C PRO A 73 -11.35 18.54 -8.95
N ASN A 74 -12.35 17.77 -8.48
CA ASN A 74 -12.81 16.61 -9.24
C ASN A 74 -13.50 17.04 -10.54
N GLY A 75 -13.21 16.33 -11.63
CA GLY A 75 -13.90 16.49 -12.92
C GLY A 75 -13.45 17.67 -13.78
N VAL A 76 -12.32 18.32 -13.46
CA VAL A 76 -11.76 19.41 -14.28
C VAL A 76 -10.62 18.89 -15.18
N SER A 77 -10.51 19.44 -16.39
CA SER A 77 -9.38 19.17 -17.30
C SER A 77 -8.24 20.19 -17.16
N SER A 78 -8.53 21.34 -16.56
CA SER A 78 -7.57 22.41 -16.31
C SER A 78 -8.03 23.31 -15.17
N ILE A 79 -7.10 23.97 -14.51
CA ILE A 79 -7.35 24.96 -13.46
C ILE A 79 -6.72 26.29 -13.91
N PRO A 80 -7.53 27.22 -14.44
CA PRO A 80 -7.05 28.55 -14.81
C PRO A 80 -6.47 29.28 -13.61
N ASN A 81 -5.41 30.07 -13.82
CA ASN A 81 -4.77 30.90 -12.80
C ASN A 81 -4.18 30.13 -11.59
N LYS A 82 -4.10 28.80 -11.66
CA LYS A 82 -3.33 28.00 -10.70
C LYS A 82 -1.93 27.81 -11.27
N THR A 83 -0.95 28.47 -10.67
CA THR A 83 0.46 28.42 -11.11
C THR A 83 1.41 27.95 -10.03
N THR A 84 0.89 27.61 -8.86
CA THR A 84 1.65 27.18 -7.69
C THR A 84 1.20 25.81 -7.20
N PHE A 85 2.13 25.11 -6.56
CA PHE A 85 1.87 23.87 -5.86
C PHE A 85 1.47 24.17 -4.42
N ASP A 86 0.51 23.42 -3.89
CA ASP A 86 0.04 23.59 -2.51
C ASP A 86 1.01 22.92 -1.51
N PHE A 87 1.79 21.94 -1.98
CA PHE A 87 2.72 21.16 -1.19
C PHE A 87 4.08 21.11 -1.90
N ASP A 88 5.14 21.38 -1.16
CA ASP A 88 6.52 21.34 -1.67
C ASP A 88 7.47 20.86 -0.57
N SER A 89 8.01 19.66 -0.73
CA SER A 89 8.97 19.05 0.20
C SER A 89 10.32 19.75 0.30
N SER A 90 10.65 20.65 -0.64
CA SER A 90 11.92 21.39 -0.61
C SER A 90 11.84 22.65 0.25
N THR A 91 10.65 23.22 0.42
CA THR A 91 10.44 24.50 1.10
C THR A 91 9.56 24.38 2.34
N SER A 92 8.76 23.32 2.48
CA SER A 92 7.92 23.13 3.65
C SER A 92 8.76 22.89 4.91
N PRO A 93 8.50 23.62 6.02
CA PRO A 93 9.20 23.44 7.29
C PRO A 93 8.97 22.05 7.91
N ASP A 94 7.89 21.36 7.52
CA ASP A 94 7.56 20.02 8.02
C ASP A 94 8.29 18.90 7.27
N SER A 95 9.13 19.25 6.30
CA SER A 95 9.84 18.28 5.46
C SER A 95 11.01 17.63 6.19
N ILE A 96 11.02 16.29 6.16
CA ILE A 96 12.06 15.46 6.76
C ILE A 96 12.96 14.88 5.68
N THR A 97 14.13 14.40 6.07
CA THR A 97 15.01 13.67 5.15
C THR A 97 14.46 12.27 4.84
N VAL A 98 14.85 11.71 3.70
CA VAL A 98 14.55 10.30 3.35
C VAL A 98 15.11 9.36 4.43
N ALA A 99 16.30 9.63 4.98
CA ALA A 99 16.83 8.84 6.10
C ALA A 99 15.88 8.82 7.32
N GLU A 100 15.33 9.98 7.69
CA GLU A 100 14.35 10.09 8.78
C GLU A 100 13.04 9.38 8.44
N ALA A 101 12.56 9.51 7.20
CA ALA A 101 11.37 8.79 6.74
C ALA A 101 11.56 7.27 6.81
N LYS A 102 12.66 6.74 6.28
CA LYS A 102 13.01 5.31 6.36
C LYS A 102 13.03 4.83 7.80
N LYS A 103 13.68 5.58 8.71
CA LYS A 103 13.74 5.25 10.14
C LYS A 103 12.35 5.22 10.77
N ARG A 104 11.48 6.18 10.45
CA ARG A 104 10.08 6.20 10.93
C ARG A 104 9.30 4.98 10.47
N ILE A 105 9.40 4.63 9.18
CA ILE A 105 8.69 3.48 8.61
C ILE A 105 9.22 2.15 9.20
N ILE A 106 10.54 2.00 9.35
CA ILE A 106 11.14 0.81 9.98
C ILE A 106 10.65 0.68 11.42
N ASN A 107 10.71 1.76 12.21
CA ASN A 107 10.31 1.73 13.61
C ASN A 107 8.83 1.40 13.77
N SER A 108 7.94 2.02 12.98
CA SER A 108 6.50 1.72 13.04
C SER A 108 6.19 0.30 12.58
N THR A 109 6.97 -0.26 11.66
CA THR A 109 6.77 -1.61 11.12
C THR A 109 7.32 -2.71 12.02
N VAL A 110 8.45 -2.48 12.69
CA VAL A 110 9.13 -3.49 13.51
C VAL A 110 8.65 -3.47 14.97
N ASN A 111 8.39 -2.29 15.53
CA ASN A 111 8.07 -2.14 16.96
C ASN A 111 6.57 -1.88 17.20
N GLY A 112 5.75 -1.81 16.15
CA GLY A 112 4.36 -1.37 16.25
C GLY A 112 4.22 0.15 16.43
N ALA A 113 2.99 0.65 16.35
CA ALA A 113 2.68 2.08 16.35
C ALA A 113 3.05 2.82 17.66
N GLU A 114 3.40 2.10 18.73
CA GLU A 114 3.68 2.68 20.06
C GLU A 114 5.05 3.35 20.18
N SER A 115 6.01 3.08 19.29
CA SER A 115 7.38 3.66 19.37
C SER A 115 7.59 4.96 18.59
N ALA A 116 6.55 5.57 18.02
CA ALA A 116 6.66 6.78 17.20
C ALA A 116 6.46 8.10 17.97
N SER A 117 6.22 8.06 19.28
CA SER A 117 6.12 9.24 20.14
C SER A 117 7.53 9.71 20.53
N THR A 118 7.99 10.87 20.04
CA THR A 118 8.13 12.04 20.92
C THR A 118 7.97 13.40 20.22
N ASN A 119 7.65 13.48 18.92
CA ASN A 119 7.45 14.79 18.23
C ASN A 119 6.27 14.83 17.22
N LEU A 120 5.32 13.88 17.29
CA LEU A 120 4.29 13.68 16.25
C LEU A 120 2.85 14.04 16.67
N GLN A 121 2.63 14.85 17.72
CA GLN A 121 1.27 15.21 18.16
C GLN A 121 0.40 15.87 17.06
N MET A 122 1.01 16.48 16.04
CA MET A 122 0.27 17.06 14.90
C MET A 122 -0.17 16.02 13.85
N TYR A 123 0.33 14.79 13.91
CA TYR A 123 0.05 13.72 12.94
C TYR A 123 -0.60 12.49 13.59
N GLN A 124 -1.07 12.56 14.84
CA GLN A 124 -1.62 11.40 15.59
C GLN A 124 -2.92 10.82 15.04
N ASN A 125 -3.47 11.37 13.95
CA ASN A 125 -4.52 10.74 13.17
C ASN A 125 -4.00 10.17 11.84
N VAL A 126 -2.81 9.56 11.83
CA VAL A 126 -2.46 8.59 10.78
C VAL A 126 -3.43 7.40 10.94
N LEU A 127 -4.67 7.60 10.49
CA LEU A 127 -5.61 6.52 10.27
C LEU A 127 -4.85 5.50 9.44
N THR A 128 -4.78 4.28 9.96
CA THR A 128 -4.25 3.08 9.31
C THR A 128 -5.01 2.79 8.02
N ARG A 129 -4.86 3.66 7.01
CA ARG A 129 -5.57 3.73 5.72
C ARG A 129 -7.11 3.71 5.83
N SER A 130 -7.75 4.29 4.83
CA SER A 130 -9.20 4.48 4.87
C SER A 130 -9.93 3.15 4.63
N VAL A 131 -10.95 2.88 5.46
CA VAL A 131 -11.90 1.77 5.23
C VAL A 131 -12.79 2.02 4.02
N SER A 132 -12.83 3.27 3.52
CA SER A 132 -13.58 3.68 2.32
C SER A 132 -12.68 4.43 1.32
N PRO A 133 -13.03 4.47 0.03
CA PRO A 133 -12.31 5.27 -0.96
C PRO A 133 -12.28 6.77 -0.60
N SER A 134 -11.10 7.41 -0.70
CA SER A 134 -10.95 8.86 -0.50
C SER A 134 -11.28 9.64 -1.78
N PRO A 135 -12.09 10.71 -1.71
CA PRO A 135 -12.41 11.54 -2.87
C PRO A 135 -11.32 12.60 -3.16
N THR A 136 -10.32 12.77 -2.29
CA THR A 136 -9.29 13.80 -2.45
C THR A 136 -8.31 13.44 -3.57
N THR A 137 -8.11 14.36 -4.50
CA THR A 137 -7.20 14.19 -5.65
C THR A 137 -5.99 15.11 -5.52
N TYR A 138 -4.80 14.52 -5.68
CA TYR A 138 -3.55 15.26 -5.83
C TYR A 138 -3.01 15.19 -7.26
N GLY A 139 -2.64 16.35 -7.78
CA GLY A 139 -1.87 16.50 -9.01
C GLY A 139 -0.37 16.43 -8.70
N LEU A 140 0.33 15.50 -9.34
CA LEU A 140 1.78 15.36 -9.28
C LEU A 140 2.39 15.87 -10.59
N ALA A 141 3.36 16.77 -10.50
CA ALA A 141 4.12 17.12 -11.69
C ALA A 141 5.04 15.98 -12.14
N LYS A 142 5.57 16.08 -13.35
CA LYS A 142 6.59 15.17 -13.87
C LYS A 142 7.77 15.01 -12.89
N GLY A 143 8.13 13.76 -12.63
CA GLY A 143 9.20 13.36 -11.70
C GLY A 143 8.84 13.44 -10.21
N GLN A 144 7.68 14.01 -9.84
CA GLN A 144 7.26 14.09 -8.44
C GLN A 144 6.65 12.75 -8.02
N VAL A 145 6.88 12.32 -6.77
CA VAL A 145 6.53 10.97 -6.31
C VAL A 145 5.81 11.04 -4.98
N TYR A 146 4.72 10.28 -4.85
CA TYR A 146 4.12 9.97 -3.56
C TYR A 146 4.42 8.51 -3.18
N TYR A 147 4.90 8.33 -1.95
CA TYR A 147 5.19 7.04 -1.32
C TYR A 147 4.15 6.76 -0.24
N SER A 148 3.40 5.67 -0.33
CA SER A 148 2.41 5.33 0.70
C SER A 148 3.07 4.67 1.90
N GLU A 149 2.61 4.97 3.13
CA GLU A 149 2.93 4.14 4.30
C GLU A 149 2.44 2.71 4.16
N LYS A 150 2.74 1.78 5.07
CA LYS A 150 2.31 0.36 4.96
C LYS A 150 0.82 0.15 5.25
N PHE A 151 0.13 -0.75 4.52
CA PHE A 151 -1.19 -1.24 4.93
C PHE A 151 -1.03 -2.19 6.13
N SER A 152 -1.30 -1.70 7.34
CA SER A 152 -0.97 -2.38 8.61
C SER A 152 -1.99 -3.44 9.06
N SER A 153 -3.25 -3.34 8.64
CA SER A 153 -4.35 -4.12 9.23
C SER A 153 -5.34 -4.67 8.20
N ALA A 154 -4.86 -5.18 7.06
CA ALA A 154 -5.69 -6.04 6.25
C ALA A 154 -5.92 -7.34 7.05
N THR A 155 -6.94 -7.36 7.91
CA THR A 155 -7.54 -8.62 8.36
C THR A 155 -7.79 -9.43 7.10
N LEU A 156 -7.27 -10.66 7.05
CA LEU A 156 -7.38 -11.54 5.89
C LEU A 156 -8.80 -11.42 5.31
N ASN A 157 -8.92 -10.83 4.10
CA ASN A 157 -10.15 -10.61 3.32
C ASN A 157 -10.86 -9.24 3.39
N SER A 158 -10.33 -8.19 4.03
CA SER A 158 -10.92 -6.85 3.92
C SER A 158 -10.11 -5.91 3.03
N TRP A 159 -10.76 -5.30 2.05
CA TRP A 159 -10.16 -4.27 1.22
C TRP A 159 -9.81 -3.01 2.02
N ARG A 160 -8.71 -2.37 1.66
CA ARG A 160 -8.22 -1.12 2.21
C ARG A 160 -7.85 -0.19 1.06
N TYR A 161 -8.15 1.09 1.23
CA TYR A 161 -7.99 2.08 0.18
C TYR A 161 -6.86 3.06 0.51
N GLY A 162 -6.14 3.49 -0.52
CA GLY A 162 -5.15 4.55 -0.40
C GLY A 162 -5.79 5.86 0.08
N GLY A 163 -4.99 6.71 0.72
CA GLY A 163 -5.48 7.99 1.26
C GLY A 163 -5.91 8.98 0.18
N TYR A 164 -5.45 8.82 -1.05
CA TYR A 164 -5.63 9.81 -2.11
C TYR A 164 -5.84 9.17 -3.47
N GLN A 165 -6.42 9.97 -4.36
CA GLN A 165 -6.35 9.78 -5.81
C GLN A 165 -5.23 10.64 -6.37
N PHE A 166 -4.69 10.24 -7.52
CA PHE A 166 -3.60 10.94 -8.19
C PHE A 166 -3.90 11.19 -9.66
N GLN A 167 -3.40 12.32 -10.14
CA GLN A 167 -3.30 12.69 -11.55
C GLN A 167 -1.93 13.31 -11.80
N GLU A 168 -1.49 13.28 -13.05
CA GLU A 168 -0.34 14.06 -13.44
C GLU A 168 -0.79 15.48 -13.79
N VAL A 169 0.06 16.48 -13.55
CA VAL A 169 -0.22 17.87 -13.91
C VAL A 169 0.99 18.56 -14.50
N TYR A 170 0.75 19.53 -15.37
CA TYR A 170 1.78 20.47 -15.81
C TYR A 170 1.21 21.88 -15.86
N ILE A 171 2.08 22.88 -15.74
CA ILE A 171 1.70 24.29 -15.78
C ILE A 171 2.20 24.87 -17.10
N SER A 172 1.31 25.50 -17.87
CA SER A 172 1.65 26.21 -19.10
C SER A 172 0.78 27.45 -19.25
N GLY A 173 1.36 28.58 -19.67
CA GLY A 173 0.60 29.80 -19.94
C GLY A 173 -0.27 30.28 -18.78
N GLY A 174 0.16 30.11 -17.53
CA GLY A 174 -0.61 30.50 -16.35
C GLY A 174 -1.76 29.56 -15.96
N THR A 175 -1.85 28.39 -16.61
CA THR A 175 -2.89 27.39 -16.38
C THR A 175 -2.27 26.05 -15.98
N THR A 176 -2.82 25.40 -14.95
CA THR A 176 -2.54 23.98 -14.70
C THR A 176 -3.39 23.13 -15.61
N TYR A 177 -2.75 22.24 -16.35
CA TYR A 177 -3.39 21.22 -17.15
C TYR A 177 -3.28 19.87 -16.46
N ILE A 178 -4.34 19.07 -16.59
CA ILE A 178 -4.36 17.68 -16.11
C ILE A 178 -3.83 16.79 -17.23
N ASN A 179 -2.80 16.00 -16.90
CA ASN A 179 -2.21 14.99 -17.77
C ASN A 179 -2.42 13.60 -17.15
N GLU A 180 -2.06 12.58 -17.92
CA GLU A 180 -2.58 11.23 -17.71
C GLU A 180 -1.46 10.20 -17.59
N GLN A 181 -0.19 10.64 -17.43
CA GLN A 181 0.97 9.77 -17.36
C GLN A 181 1.38 9.60 -15.90
N LEU A 182 0.79 8.57 -15.28
CA LEU A 182 1.18 8.13 -13.94
C LEU A 182 1.85 6.77 -14.00
N GLU A 183 2.99 6.66 -13.36
CA GLU A 183 3.69 5.42 -13.10
C GLU A 183 3.34 4.94 -11.68
N TRP A 184 2.81 3.73 -11.56
CA TRP A 184 2.41 3.10 -10.30
C TRP A 184 3.28 1.88 -10.03
N LYS A 185 3.77 1.75 -8.80
CA LYS A 185 4.50 0.56 -8.34
C LYS A 185 3.88 0.07 -7.05
N THR A 186 3.83 -1.25 -6.87
CA THR A 186 3.43 -1.86 -5.59
C THR A 186 4.56 -2.67 -4.99
N ILE A 187 4.65 -2.63 -3.65
CA ILE A 187 5.75 -3.17 -2.85
C ILE A 187 5.14 -4.00 -1.71
N GLY A 188 5.76 -5.13 -1.37
CA GLY A 188 5.37 -5.99 -0.23
C GLY A 188 4.14 -6.86 -0.43
N GLY A 189 3.21 -6.48 -1.31
CA GLY A 189 2.02 -7.26 -1.62
C GLY A 189 1.34 -6.75 -2.89
N PRO A 190 0.46 -7.54 -3.54
CA PRO A 190 -0.26 -7.09 -4.71
C PRO A 190 -1.28 -6.01 -4.36
N GLY A 191 -1.77 -5.33 -5.39
CA GLY A 191 -2.81 -4.33 -5.24
C GLY A 191 -3.61 -4.13 -6.50
N ARG A 192 -4.45 -3.11 -6.45
CA ARG A 192 -5.32 -2.73 -7.55
C ARG A 192 -5.34 -1.22 -7.67
N ILE A 193 -5.48 -0.75 -8.89
CA ILE A 193 -5.67 0.66 -9.20
C ILE A 193 -6.91 0.86 -10.07
N GLY A 194 -7.44 2.07 -10.02
CA GLY A 194 -8.58 2.47 -10.83
C GLY A 194 -9.18 3.77 -10.32
N THR A 195 -10.29 4.18 -10.91
CA THR A 195 -10.97 5.42 -10.55
C THR A 195 -11.69 5.32 -9.21
N TYR A 196 -12.03 6.46 -8.60
CA TYR A 196 -12.88 6.50 -7.41
C TYR A 196 -14.15 5.65 -7.55
N ASN A 197 -14.87 5.76 -8.68
CA ASN A 197 -16.10 4.99 -8.90
C ASN A 197 -15.84 3.47 -8.92
N THR A 198 -14.70 3.06 -9.46
CA THR A 198 -14.27 1.65 -9.49
C THR A 198 -13.97 1.14 -8.08
N ALA A 199 -13.26 1.94 -7.28
CA ALA A 199 -12.99 1.65 -5.88
C ALA A 199 -14.27 1.66 -5.03
N MET A 200 -15.20 2.57 -5.32
CA MET A 200 -16.49 2.64 -4.63
C MET A 200 -17.36 1.43 -4.94
N LYS A 201 -17.38 0.96 -6.19
CA LYS A 201 -18.06 -0.28 -6.56
C LYS A 201 -17.45 -1.50 -5.84
N GLN A 202 -16.12 -1.58 -5.74
CA GLN A 202 -15.45 -2.60 -4.93
C GLN A 202 -15.91 -2.52 -3.47
N TYR A 203 -15.94 -1.31 -2.90
CA TYR A 203 -16.31 -1.08 -1.50
C TYR A 203 -17.75 -1.48 -1.20
N THR A 204 -18.71 -1.10 -2.06
CA THR A 204 -20.14 -1.32 -1.81
C THR A 204 -20.61 -2.72 -2.18
N THR A 205 -20.03 -3.34 -3.22
CA THR A 205 -20.50 -4.64 -3.73
C THR A 205 -19.60 -5.81 -3.36
N ASN A 206 -18.39 -5.53 -2.84
CA ASN A 206 -17.31 -6.49 -2.65
C ASN A 206 -16.88 -7.26 -3.93
N GLN A 207 -17.37 -6.87 -5.11
CA GLN A 207 -16.94 -7.44 -6.38
C GLN A 207 -15.55 -6.91 -6.73
N VAL A 208 -14.68 -7.80 -7.20
CA VAL A 208 -13.31 -7.46 -7.60
C VAL A 208 -13.31 -6.47 -8.77
N GLN A 209 -12.79 -5.25 -8.56
CA GLN A 209 -12.71 -4.18 -9.56
C GLN A 209 -11.26 -3.72 -9.83
N GLY A 210 -11.06 -2.91 -10.86
CA GLY A 210 -9.79 -2.24 -11.16
C GLY A 210 -8.70 -3.15 -11.75
N THR A 211 -7.58 -2.53 -12.09
CA THR A 211 -6.42 -3.18 -12.71
C THR A 211 -5.53 -3.76 -11.63
N LYS A 212 -5.20 -5.05 -11.72
CA LYS A 212 -4.29 -5.71 -10.77
C LYS A 212 -2.85 -5.27 -11.02
N LEU A 213 -2.15 -4.91 -9.94
CA LEU A 213 -0.69 -4.76 -9.91
C LEU A 213 -0.10 -5.94 -9.14
N ASN A 214 0.85 -6.62 -9.76
CA ASN A 214 1.61 -7.67 -9.10
C ASN A 214 2.77 -7.05 -8.30
N VAL A 215 3.26 -7.77 -7.29
CA VAL A 215 4.43 -7.33 -6.50
C VAL A 215 5.59 -7.03 -7.44
N SER A 216 6.25 -5.89 -7.22
CA SER A 216 7.40 -5.43 -8.02
C SER A 216 7.09 -5.16 -9.50
N SER A 217 5.81 -5.14 -9.90
CA SER A 217 5.43 -4.65 -11.22
C SER A 217 5.25 -3.13 -11.20
N THR A 218 5.73 -2.50 -12.27
CA THR A 218 5.37 -1.12 -12.61
C THR A 218 4.20 -1.19 -13.59
N TRP A 219 3.16 -0.42 -13.32
CA TRP A 219 2.06 -0.19 -14.26
C TRP A 219 2.04 1.29 -14.62
N THR A 220 1.86 1.58 -15.90
CA THR A 220 1.83 2.95 -16.36
C THR A 220 0.56 3.22 -17.12
N ARG A 221 -0.06 4.35 -16.80
CA ARG A 221 -1.20 4.86 -17.57
C ARG A 221 -0.69 5.64 -18.77
N ILE A 222 -1.27 5.34 -19.93
CA ILE A 222 -1.19 6.18 -21.12
C ILE A 222 -2.64 6.43 -21.57
N GLY A 223 -3.19 7.60 -21.23
CA GLY A 223 -4.53 8.01 -21.66
C GLY A 223 -5.67 7.88 -20.62
N GLY A 224 -6.63 8.81 -20.65
CA GLY A 224 -7.86 8.93 -19.86
C GLY A 224 -7.80 9.89 -18.66
N SER A 225 -8.88 10.65 -18.45
CA SER A 225 -8.88 11.88 -17.63
C SER A 225 -9.27 11.73 -16.16
N ALA A 226 -9.56 10.51 -15.72
CA ALA A 226 -10.02 10.27 -14.36
C ALA A 226 -8.85 10.07 -13.38
N PRO A 227 -8.86 10.67 -12.18
CA PRO A 227 -7.90 10.33 -11.13
C PRO A 227 -7.89 8.84 -10.80
N LEU A 228 -6.71 8.32 -10.47
CA LEU A 228 -6.53 6.93 -10.06
C LEU A 228 -6.16 6.83 -8.59
N MET A 229 -6.65 5.79 -7.93
CA MET A 229 -6.28 5.46 -6.57
C MET A 229 -5.89 3.99 -6.47
N TYR A 230 -5.15 3.68 -5.41
CA TYR A 230 -4.73 2.31 -5.09
C TYR A 230 -5.59 1.70 -3.98
N TRP A 231 -5.87 0.40 -4.06
CA TRP A 231 -6.44 -0.38 -2.97
C TRP A 231 -5.89 -1.81 -2.95
N THR A 232 -5.95 -2.46 -1.80
CA THR A 232 -5.43 -3.82 -1.61
C THR A 232 -6.17 -4.54 -0.48
N ASN A 233 -6.19 -5.87 -0.55
CA ASN A 233 -6.55 -6.77 0.52
C ASN A 233 -5.34 -7.54 1.07
N SER A 234 -4.13 -7.22 0.59
CA SER A 234 -2.88 -7.81 1.07
C SER A 234 -2.40 -7.07 2.31
N THR A 235 -2.01 -7.83 3.33
CA THR A 235 -1.19 -7.29 4.41
C THR A 235 0.14 -6.80 3.85
N ASN A 236 0.73 -5.82 4.52
CA ASN A 236 2.07 -5.33 4.23
C ASN A 236 2.29 -4.66 2.87
N ALA A 237 1.24 -4.55 2.05
CA ALA A 237 1.32 -3.86 0.79
C ALA A 237 1.58 -2.36 0.99
N GLN A 238 2.26 -1.79 0.00
CA GLN A 238 2.58 -0.39 -0.17
C GLN A 238 2.51 -0.07 -1.66
N TYR A 239 2.41 1.22 -1.98
CA TYR A 239 2.53 1.69 -3.34
C TYR A 239 3.30 3.00 -3.39
N ASN A 240 3.91 3.27 -4.54
CA ASN A 240 4.28 4.62 -4.91
C ASN A 240 3.66 4.97 -6.26
N VAL A 241 3.48 6.27 -6.47
CA VAL A 241 2.97 6.84 -7.71
C VAL A 241 3.80 8.04 -8.10
N ARG A 242 4.19 8.10 -9.38
CA ARG A 242 5.04 9.13 -9.95
C ARG A 242 4.34 9.79 -11.14
N GLY A 243 4.43 11.11 -11.24
CA GLY A 243 4.11 11.82 -12.49
C GLY A 243 5.17 11.57 -13.55
N TRP A 244 4.79 11.12 -14.75
CA TRP A 244 5.73 10.70 -15.81
C TRP A 244 6.01 11.79 -16.85
#